data_AF-A0AAW9FVZ3-F1
#
_entry.id   AF-A0AAW9FVZ3-F1
#
_cell.length_a   1.000
_cell.length_b   1.000
_cell.length_c   1.000
_cell.angle_alpha   90.00
_cell.angle_beta   90.00
_cell.angle_gamma   90.00
#
_symmetry.space_group_name_H-M   'P 1'
#
loop_
_entity.id
_entity.type
_entity.pdbx_description
1 polymer ?
#
loop_
_entity_poly.entity_id
_entity_poly.type
_entity_poly.pdbx_seq_one_letter_code
_entity_poly.pdbx_strand_id
1 'polypeptide(L)'
;MAERSRALRRKTSGCSKCNVQCQSQLTYWGPDNNPKTDLRDYAHKEWNGLLSSLYYNRWKVFIEQAQSGIITAPEVFYNMEVEWSKGKNMYIPDKINVSQMKLLQGKILK
;
A
#
# COMPACT_ATOMS: atom_id res chain seq x y z
N MET A 1 2.27 -10.14 3.71
CA MET A 1 2.04 -9.94 5.16
C MET A 1 0.57 -10.06 5.54
N ALA A 2 -0.35 -9.40 4.83
CA ALA A 2 -1.81 -9.57 5.03
C ALA A 2 -2.28 -11.04 5.02
N GLU A 3 -1.77 -11.86 4.09
CA GLU A 3 -2.10 -13.30 4.04
C GLU A 3 -1.53 -14.11 5.22
N ARG A 4 -0.34 -13.75 5.72
CA ARG A 4 0.29 -14.40 6.89
C ARG A 4 -0.45 -14.05 8.18
N SER A 5 -0.86 -12.79 8.34
CA SER A 5 -1.72 -12.35 9.45
C SER A 5 -3.07 -13.09 9.45
N ARG A 6 -3.59 -13.43 8.26
CA ARG A 6 -4.83 -14.20 8.08
C ARG A 6 -4.63 -15.68 8.41
N ALA A 7 -3.49 -16.26 8.04
CA ALA A 7 -3.15 -17.66 8.31
C ALA A 7 -2.96 -17.97 9.81
N LEU A 8 -2.58 -16.97 10.61
CA LEU A 8 -2.38 -17.12 12.07
C LEU A 8 -3.68 -17.26 12.87
N ARG A 9 -4.87 -17.01 12.30
CA ARG A 9 -6.13 -17.04 13.05
C ARG A 9 -7.16 -17.96 12.41
N ARG A 10 -7.28 -19.18 12.94
CA ARG A 10 -8.40 -20.09 12.62
C ARG A 10 -9.71 -19.49 13.14
N LYS A 11 -10.71 -19.36 12.24
CA LYS A 11 -12.14 -19.06 12.46
C LYS A 11 -12.45 -17.73 13.17
N THR A 12 -12.98 -16.76 12.42
CA THR A 12 -14.14 -15.88 12.74
C THR A 12 -14.14 -14.68 11.77
N SER A 13 -15.33 -14.13 11.53
CA SER A 13 -15.72 -13.00 10.68
C SER A 13 -15.07 -11.64 11.04
N GLY A 14 -13.74 -11.60 11.20
CA GLY A 14 -12.96 -10.44 11.66
C GLY A 14 -11.85 -10.00 10.70
N CYS A 15 -11.87 -10.45 9.45
CA CYS A 15 -10.77 -10.27 8.50
C CYS A 15 -10.52 -8.81 8.10
N SER A 16 -11.58 -7.98 7.99
CA SER A 16 -11.44 -6.57 7.58
C SER A 16 -10.67 -5.73 8.60
N LYS A 17 -10.98 -5.88 9.90
CA LYS A 17 -10.35 -5.09 10.97
C LYS A 17 -8.84 -5.32 11.07
N CYS A 18 -8.39 -6.57 10.89
CA CYS A 18 -6.96 -6.89 10.88
C CYS A 18 -6.23 -6.32 9.65
N ASN A 19 -6.90 -6.27 8.49
CA ASN A 19 -6.30 -5.69 7.30
C ASN A 19 -6.06 -4.19 7.46
N VAL A 20 -7.05 -3.46 7.98
CA VAL A 20 -6.94 -2.03 8.28
C VAL A 20 -5.80 -1.78 9.27
N GLN A 21 -5.70 -2.59 10.34
CA GLN A 21 -4.59 -2.49 11.31
C GLN A 21 -3.23 -2.76 10.66
N CYS A 22 -3.11 -3.74 9.76
CA CYS A 22 -1.86 -3.98 9.05
C CYS A 22 -1.51 -2.83 8.08
N GLN A 23 -2.51 -2.23 7.43
CA GLN A 23 -2.31 -1.15 6.46
C GLN A 23 -1.98 0.18 7.14
N SER A 24 -2.57 0.48 8.30
CA SER A 24 -2.21 1.67 9.09
C SER A 24 -0.76 1.62 9.58
N GLN A 25 -0.31 0.44 10.05
CA GLN A 25 1.08 0.21 10.45
C GLN A 25 2.08 0.23 9.28
N LEU A 26 1.65 0.33 8.04
CA LEU A 26 2.56 0.51 6.89
C LEU A 26 2.61 1.96 6.41
N THR A 27 1.62 2.78 6.78
CA THR A 27 1.39 4.11 6.20
C THR A 27 1.46 5.17 7.28
N TYR A 28 0.34 5.54 7.90
CA TYR A 28 0.25 6.67 8.82
C TYR A 28 0.53 6.35 10.29
N TRP A 29 0.76 5.07 10.64
CA TRP A 29 1.22 4.61 11.97
C TRP A 29 0.47 5.23 13.16
N GLY A 30 -0.61 4.56 13.58
CA GLY A 30 -1.43 4.98 14.72
C GLY A 30 -2.92 5.10 14.40
N PRO A 31 -3.70 5.78 15.26
CA PRO A 31 -5.13 6.02 15.04
C PRO A 31 -5.38 6.99 13.88
N ASP A 32 -6.54 6.88 13.21
CA ASP A 32 -6.92 7.66 12.03
C ASP A 32 -7.43 9.09 12.35
N ASN A 33 -7.14 9.59 13.55
CA ASN A 33 -7.61 10.88 14.06
C ASN A 33 -6.52 11.95 14.16
N ASN A 34 -5.26 11.61 13.88
CA ASN A 34 -4.13 12.54 14.00
C ASN A 34 -3.34 12.67 12.69
N PRO A 35 -3.70 13.64 11.82
CA PRO A 35 -2.97 13.90 10.59
C PRO A 35 -1.57 14.50 10.80
N LYS A 36 -1.26 14.97 12.03
CA LYS A 36 0.02 15.60 12.41
C LYS A 36 0.97 14.66 13.13
N THR A 37 0.80 13.34 12.98
CA THR A 37 1.69 12.36 13.59
C THR A 37 3.09 12.40 12.97
N ASP A 38 4.13 12.39 13.80
CA ASP A 38 5.53 12.33 13.35
C ASP A 38 5.95 10.93 12.86
N LEU A 39 5.11 9.91 13.07
CA LEU A 39 5.38 8.53 12.67
C LEU A 39 4.90 8.20 11.25
N ARG A 40 4.47 9.20 10.50
CA ARG A 40 3.98 9.01 9.13
C ARG A 40 5.06 8.43 8.23
N ASP A 41 4.73 7.40 7.45
CA ASP A 41 5.63 6.63 6.60
C ASP A 41 6.82 5.97 7.35
N TYR A 42 6.79 5.86 8.69
CA TYR A 42 7.89 5.31 9.49
C TYR A 42 8.24 3.87 9.09
N ALA A 43 7.24 3.02 8.85
CA ALA A 43 7.45 1.63 8.43
C ALA A 43 7.20 1.42 6.94
N HIS A 44 7.50 2.41 6.09
CA HIS A 44 7.36 2.27 4.64
C HIS A 44 8.08 1.02 4.11
N LYS A 45 7.49 0.43 3.06
CA LYS A 45 8.02 -0.75 2.38
C LYS A 45 7.83 -0.61 0.86
N GLU A 46 8.81 -1.09 0.11
CA GLU A 46 8.74 -1.16 -1.35
C GLU A 46 8.12 -2.50 -1.78
N TRP A 47 6.87 -2.72 -1.39
CA TRP A 47 6.17 -3.97 -1.70
C TRP A 47 5.36 -3.83 -2.98
N ASN A 48 5.43 -4.88 -3.82
CA ASN A 48 4.55 -5.01 -4.97
C ASN A 48 3.08 -4.94 -4.52
N GLY A 49 2.31 -4.12 -5.23
CA GLY A 49 0.94 -3.75 -4.85
C GLY A 49 0.83 -2.47 -4.03
N LEU A 50 1.71 -2.23 -3.05
CA LEU A 50 1.69 -0.98 -2.25
C LEU A 50 2.15 0.22 -3.09
N LEU A 51 3.26 0.05 -3.83
CA LEU A 51 3.78 1.07 -4.74
C LEU A 51 2.75 1.51 -5.79
N SER A 52 2.08 0.54 -6.42
CA SER A 52 1.12 0.81 -7.49
C SER A 52 -0.23 1.33 -7.00
N SER A 53 -0.66 0.98 -5.78
CA SER A 53 -2.01 1.35 -5.30
C SER A 53 -2.05 2.59 -4.42
N LEU A 54 -0.97 2.89 -3.68
CA LEU A 54 -0.91 4.05 -2.78
C LEU A 54 0.08 5.09 -3.28
N TYR A 55 1.36 4.74 -3.38
CA TYR A 55 2.42 5.70 -3.68
C TYR A 55 2.26 6.31 -5.08
N TYR A 56 1.92 5.50 -6.07
CA TYR A 56 1.63 5.97 -7.43
C TYR A 56 0.54 7.06 -7.43
N ASN A 57 -0.56 6.82 -6.71
CA ASN A 57 -1.66 7.78 -6.65
C ASN A 57 -1.25 9.07 -5.91
N ARG A 58 -0.47 8.97 -4.83
CA ARG A 58 0.09 10.16 -4.13
C ARG A 58 0.92 11.02 -5.08
N TRP A 59 1.83 10.40 -5.83
CA TRP A 59 2.68 11.10 -6.79
C TRP A 59 1.89 11.70 -7.94
N LYS A 60 0.88 10.98 -8.46
CA LYS A 60 -0.01 11.50 -9.50
C LYS A 60 -0.69 12.79 -9.06
N VAL A 61 -1.33 12.79 -7.89
CA VAL A 61 -2.01 13.98 -7.33
C VAL A 61 -1.03 15.13 -7.13
N PHE A 62 0.16 14.83 -6.58
CA PHE A 62 1.19 15.84 -6.40
C PHE A 62 1.62 16.49 -7.72
N ILE A 63 1.89 15.69 -8.76
CA ILE A 63 2.32 16.18 -10.07
C ILE A 63 1.21 16.99 -10.75
N GLU A 64 -0.03 16.50 -10.75
CA GLU A 64 -1.17 17.20 -11.36
C GLU A 64 -1.45 18.55 -10.67
N GLN A 65 -1.34 18.60 -9.34
CA GLN A 65 -1.51 19.84 -8.59
C GLN A 65 -0.33 20.80 -8.77
N ALA A 66 0.90 20.29 -8.77
CA ALA A 66 2.08 21.10 -9.03
C ALA A 66 2.04 21.72 -10.45
N GLN A 67 1.58 20.97 -11.46
CA GLN A 67 1.38 21.47 -12.82
C GLN A 67 0.32 22.56 -12.93
N SER A 68 -0.69 22.55 -12.05
CA SER A 68 -1.69 23.62 -11.94
C SER A 68 -1.27 24.77 -11.02
N GLY A 69 -0.04 24.74 -10.50
CA GLY A 69 0.51 25.79 -9.62
C GLY A 69 0.02 25.72 -8.18
N ILE A 70 -0.61 24.60 -7.78
CA ILE A 70 -1.17 24.40 -6.45
C ILE A 70 -0.18 23.58 -5.60
N ILE A 71 0.14 24.08 -4.41
CA ILE A 71 0.88 23.31 -3.40
C ILE A 71 -0.14 22.45 -2.63
N THR A 72 -0.08 21.14 -2.82
CA THR A 72 -0.97 20.19 -2.13
C THR A 72 -0.77 20.25 -0.62
N ALA A 73 -1.87 20.42 0.12
CA ALA A 73 -1.82 20.35 1.58
C ALA A 73 -1.47 18.91 2.06
N PRO A 74 -0.64 18.75 3.11
CA PRO A 74 -0.26 17.44 3.64
C PRO A 74 -1.43 16.53 4.05
N GLU A 75 -2.56 17.15 4.41
CA GLU A 75 -3.82 16.52 4.82
C GLU A 75 -4.46 15.71 3.69
N VAL A 76 -4.34 16.18 2.44
CA VAL A 76 -4.87 15.48 1.26
C VAL A 76 -4.25 14.09 1.16
N PHE A 77 -2.93 14.02 1.29
CA PHE A 77 -2.19 12.76 1.25
C PHE A 77 -2.54 11.85 2.44
N TYR A 78 -2.79 12.43 3.61
CA TYR A 78 -3.16 11.64 4.80
C TYR A 78 -4.52 10.97 4.60
N ASN A 79 -5.49 11.73 4.08
CA ASN A 79 -6.82 11.19 3.76
C ASN A 79 -6.71 10.07 2.72
N MET A 80 -5.83 10.19 1.71
CA MET A 80 -5.58 9.11 0.75
C MET A 80 -5.06 7.82 1.41
N GLU A 81 -4.17 7.94 2.41
CA GLU A 81 -3.63 6.79 3.17
C GLU A 81 -4.71 6.12 4.02
N VAL A 82 -5.56 6.92 4.68
CA VAL A 82 -6.68 6.42 5.50
C VAL A 82 -7.74 5.73 4.64
N GLU A 83 -8.11 6.31 3.50
CA GLU A 83 -9.06 5.68 2.57
C GLU A 83 -8.48 4.40 1.95
N TRP A 84 -7.20 4.40 1.60
CA TRP A 84 -6.52 3.21 1.11
C TRP A 84 -6.47 2.08 2.17
N SER A 85 -6.23 2.42 3.45
CA SER A 85 -6.20 1.43 4.53
C SER A 85 -7.58 0.82 4.81
N LYS A 86 -8.66 1.57 4.58
CA LYS A 86 -10.05 1.07 4.66
C LYS A 86 -10.44 0.26 3.41
N GLY A 87 -9.71 0.41 2.32
CA GLY A 87 -9.94 -0.27 1.05
C GLY A 87 -9.76 -1.79 1.12
N LYS A 88 -10.58 -2.53 0.36
CA LYS A 88 -10.49 -3.99 0.25
C LYS A 88 -9.52 -4.48 -0.84
N ASN A 89 -8.77 -3.59 -1.47
CA ASN A 89 -7.91 -3.92 -2.60
C ASN A 89 -6.76 -4.83 -2.15
N MET A 90 -6.91 -6.14 -2.41
CA MET A 90 -5.87 -7.11 -2.15
C MET A 90 -4.98 -7.22 -3.37
N TYR A 91 -3.67 -7.05 -3.16
CA TYR A 91 -2.70 -7.39 -4.18
C TYR A 91 -2.71 -8.90 -4.41
N ILE A 92 -2.99 -9.30 -5.64
CA ILE A 92 -2.91 -10.70 -6.09
C ILE A 92 -1.61 -10.80 -6.89
N PRO A 93 -0.59 -11.53 -6.41
CA PRO A 93 0.62 -11.73 -7.18
C PRO A 93 0.31 -12.56 -8.43
N ASP A 94 0.74 -12.05 -9.59
CA ASP A 94 0.68 -12.80 -10.83
C ASP A 94 1.56 -14.05 -10.74
N LYS A 95 0.94 -15.22 -10.92
CA LYS A 95 1.65 -16.49 -10.89
C LYS A 95 2.28 -16.75 -12.25
N ILE A 96 3.60 -16.65 -12.32
CA ILE A 96 4.37 -16.89 -13.53
C ILE A 96 4.47 -18.41 -13.76
N ASN A 97 4.27 -18.86 -15.01
CA ASN A 97 4.46 -20.26 -15.37
C ASN A 97 5.95 -20.61 -15.57
N VAL A 98 6.29 -21.91 -15.55
CA VAL A 98 7.69 -22.37 -15.66
C VAL A 98 8.37 -21.90 -16.95
N SER A 99 7.63 -21.86 -18.06
CA SER A 99 8.14 -21.42 -19.37
C SER A 99 8.49 -19.93 -19.39
N GLN A 100 7.63 -19.09 -18.82
CA GLN A 100 7.85 -17.65 -18.63
C GLN A 100 9.03 -17.41 -17.67
N MET A 101 9.14 -18.20 -16.60
CA MET A 101 10.28 -18.11 -15.68
C MET A 101 11.60 -18.40 -16.39
N LYS A 102 11.65 -19.45 -17.22
CA LYS A 102 12.84 -19.81 -18.02
C LYS A 102 13.18 -18.71 -19.04
N LEU A 103 12.17 -18.10 -19.65
CA LEU A 103 12.34 -16.95 -20.56
C LEU A 103 12.96 -15.75 -19.83
N LEU A 104 12.46 -15.42 -18.64
CA LEU A 104 12.98 -14.31 -17.83
C LEU A 104 14.42 -14.57 -17.38
N GLN A 105 14.72 -15.78 -16.91
CA GLN A 105 16.08 -16.18 -16.57
C GLN A 105 17.04 -16.00 -17.75
N GLY A 106 16.64 -16.43 -18.94
CA GLY A 106 17.46 -16.27 -20.16
C GLY A 106 17.62 -14.82 -20.63
N LYS A 107 16.76 -13.89 -20.18
CA LYS A 107 16.91 -12.45 -20.46
C LYS A 107 17.81 -11.73 -19.44
N ILE A 108 17.79 -12.17 -18.17
CA ILE A 108 18.55 -11.55 -17.07
C ILE A 108 19.99 -12.03 -17.07
N LEU A 109 20.22 -13.30 -17.41
CA LEU A 109 21.56 -13.94 -17.39
C LEU A 109 22.35 -13.73 -18.70
N LYS A 110 21.83 -12.94 -19.63
CA LYS A 110 22.53 -12.50 -20.84
C LYS A 110 23.06 -11.10 -20.62
#